data_AF-A0A1L8WB40-F1
#
_entry.id   AF-A0A1L8WB40-F1
#
_cell.length_a   1.000
_cell.length_b   1.000
_cell.length_c   1.000
_cell.angle_alpha   90.00
_cell.angle_beta   90.00
_cell.angle_gamma   90.00
#
_symmetry.space_group_name_H-M   'P 1'
#
loop_
_entity.id
_entity.type
_entity.pdbx_description
1 polymer ?
#
loop_
_entity_poly.entity_id
_entity_poly.type
_entity_poly.pdbx_seq_one_letter_code
_entity_poly.pdbx_strand_id
1 'polypeptide(L)'
;MEQVAVDLRINLIFSAIGIPRGRGKIERFFQTINQMLLEGLPGYIENNCNEKLLTIQEFKKKLHCFLINEYNQTNHSSIKVSPIKKWSEQLFLPNMPNSLEELDLLLLEIPKIRKVHSDGIHFQGLRYTNPNLSAFVGEPVLIRYTPNDLAEIRVFYKNQFLCNAISPDISNYEINMDDLIFARNK
;
A
#
# COMPACT_ATOMS: atom_id res chain seq x y z
N MET A 1 -1.83 9.19 8.13
CA MET A 1 -1.87 8.05 9.08
C MET A 1 -3.02 8.22 10.07
N GLU A 2 -3.05 9.29 10.88
CA GLU A 2 -4.11 9.49 11.88
C GLU A 2 -5.51 9.61 11.27
N GLN A 3 -5.66 10.45 10.23
CA GLN A 3 -6.96 10.64 9.57
C GLN A 3 -7.49 9.35 8.92
N VAL A 4 -6.61 8.62 8.22
CA VAL A 4 -6.92 7.30 7.62
C VAL A 4 -7.32 6.27 8.68
N ALA A 5 -6.65 6.27 9.83
CA ALA A 5 -6.99 5.37 10.92
C ALA A 5 -8.36 5.71 11.53
N VAL A 6 -8.68 7.00 11.68
CA VAL A 6 -10.01 7.46 12.13
C VAL A 6 -11.10 7.02 11.12
N ASP A 7 -10.86 7.22 9.83
CA ASP A 7 -11.80 6.85 8.77
C ASP A 7 -12.07 5.33 8.75
N LEU A 8 -11.03 4.51 8.97
CA LEU A 8 -11.13 3.05 9.10
C LEU A 8 -11.62 2.56 10.48
N ARG A 9 -11.89 3.49 11.41
CA ARG A 9 -12.18 3.19 12.83
C ARG A 9 -11.11 2.32 13.50
N ILE A 10 -9.86 2.45 13.05
CA ILE A 10 -8.69 1.84 13.65
C ILE A 10 -8.26 2.69 14.84
N ASN A 11 -8.25 2.09 16.02
CA ASN A 11 -7.71 2.75 17.20
C ASN A 11 -6.17 2.77 17.13
N LEU A 12 -5.59 3.96 17.03
CA LEU A 12 -4.13 4.13 17.05
C LEU A 12 -3.62 4.08 18.49
N ILE A 13 -2.98 2.96 18.83
CA ILE A 13 -2.33 2.78 20.12
C ILE A 13 -0.87 3.18 19.99
N PHE A 14 -0.53 4.40 20.43
CA PHE A 14 0.86 4.84 20.51
C PHE A 14 1.51 4.35 21.80
N SER A 15 2.61 3.61 21.69
CA SER A 15 3.41 3.25 22.87
C SER A 15 4.14 4.48 23.39
N ALA A 16 4.02 4.79 24.68
CA ALA A 16 4.86 5.81 25.31
C ALA A 16 6.35 5.39 25.30
N ILE A 17 7.24 6.38 25.20
CA ILE A 17 8.69 6.17 25.21
C ILE A 17 9.07 5.45 26.52
N GLY A 18 9.83 4.35 26.41
CA GLY A 18 10.31 3.58 27.57
C GLY A 18 9.34 2.56 28.16
N ILE A 19 8.16 2.34 27.57
CA ILE A 19 7.19 1.33 28.05
C ILE A 19 7.16 0.12 27.10
N PRO A 20 7.83 -1.00 27.43
CA PRO A 20 7.96 -2.16 26.55
C PRO A 20 6.67 -2.99 26.41
N ARG A 21 5.68 -2.80 27.30
CA ARG A 21 4.46 -3.63 27.36
C ARG A 21 3.65 -3.65 26.05
N GLY A 22 3.77 -2.63 25.20
CA GLY A 22 3.11 -2.60 23.88
C GLY A 22 3.86 -3.34 22.77
N ARG A 23 5.15 -3.67 22.95
CA ARG A 23 6.05 -4.12 21.86
C ARG A 23 6.46 -5.59 21.93
N GLY A 24 6.40 -6.21 23.11
CA GLY A 24 6.96 -7.56 23.33
C GLY A 24 6.40 -8.68 22.44
N LYS A 25 5.16 -8.57 21.93
CA LYS A 25 4.61 -9.54 20.97
C LYS A 25 5.29 -9.43 19.60
N ILE A 26 5.50 -8.20 19.12
CA ILE A 26 6.15 -7.92 17.84
C ILE A 26 7.62 -8.31 17.90
N GLU A 27 8.28 -8.01 19.02
CA GLU A 27 9.68 -8.40 19.26
C GLU A 27 9.87 -9.92 19.22
N ARG A 28 8.96 -10.69 19.83
CA ARG A 28 9.02 -12.16 19.79
C ARG A 28 8.81 -12.73 18.38
N PHE A 29 7.92 -12.11 17.59
CA PHE A 29 7.73 -12.49 16.19
C PHE A 29 9.00 -12.24 15.37
N PHE A 30 9.63 -11.06 15.51
CA PHE A 30 10.91 -10.80 14.82
C PHE A 30 12.02 -11.74 15.27
N GLN A 31 12.10 -12.07 16.56
CA GLN A 31 13.03 -13.09 17.04
C GLN A 31 12.79 -14.45 16.37
N THR A 32 11.52 -14.83 16.16
CA THR A 32 11.16 -16.09 15.49
C THR A 32 11.56 -16.07 14.03
N ILE A 33 11.36 -14.95 13.32
CA ILE A 33 11.84 -14.78 11.94
C ILE A 33 13.36 -14.89 11.89
N ASN A 34 14.07 -14.24 12.80
CA ASN A 34 15.53 -14.29 12.85
C ASN A 34 16.01 -15.74 13.01
N GLN A 35 15.47 -16.45 14.00
CA GLN A 35 15.91 -17.79 14.37
C GLN A 35 15.48 -18.89 13.39
N MET A 36 14.26 -18.81 12.87
CA MET A 36 13.70 -19.90 12.05
C MET A 36 13.89 -19.68 10.55
N LEU A 37 14.03 -18.43 10.09
CA LEU A 37 14.17 -18.11 8.67
C LEU A 37 15.54 -17.52 8.36
N LEU A 38 15.91 -16.40 9.00
CA LEU A 38 17.07 -15.62 8.57
C LEU A 38 18.41 -16.30 8.87
N GLU A 39 18.52 -17.00 10.00
CA GLU A 39 19.69 -17.83 10.34
C GLU A 39 20.00 -18.89 9.27
N GLY A 40 19.02 -19.30 8.45
CA GLY A 40 19.24 -20.26 7.36
C GLY A 40 19.58 -19.62 6.01
N LEU A 41 19.59 -18.29 5.90
CA LEU A 41 19.78 -17.58 4.63
C LEU A 41 21.21 -17.06 4.45
N PRO A 42 21.71 -17.01 3.19
CA PRO A 42 23.02 -16.43 2.91
C PRO A 42 23.03 -14.93 3.20
N GLY A 43 24.09 -14.45 3.86
CA GLY A 43 24.23 -13.04 4.25
C GLY A 43 23.64 -12.69 5.62
N TYR A 44 23.23 -13.67 6.42
CA TYR A 44 22.93 -13.44 7.85
C TYR A 44 24.21 -13.07 8.61
N ILE A 45 24.12 -12.10 9.52
CA ILE A 45 25.29 -11.45 10.17
C ILE A 45 26.23 -12.46 10.83
N GLU A 46 25.70 -13.57 11.35
CA GLU A 46 26.46 -14.60 12.05
C GLU A 46 26.89 -15.77 11.13
N ASN A 47 26.40 -15.81 9.90
CA ASN A 47 26.78 -16.80 8.89
C ASN A 47 27.73 -16.20 7.85
N ASN A 48 29.02 -16.49 8.00
CA ASN A 48 30.01 -16.26 6.96
C ASN A 48 29.84 -17.28 5.81
N CYS A 49 28.78 -17.13 5.03
CA CYS A 49 28.57 -17.93 3.83
C CYS A 49 29.14 -17.20 2.61
N ASN A 50 30.04 -17.85 1.86
CA ASN A 50 30.52 -17.40 0.54
C ASN A 50 29.47 -17.60 -0.57
N GLU A 51 28.22 -17.86 -0.21
CA GLU A 51 27.13 -18.08 -1.15
C GLU A 51 26.64 -16.76 -1.75
N LYS A 52 26.03 -16.85 -2.94
CA LYS A 52 25.48 -15.69 -3.63
C LYS A 52 24.38 -15.05 -2.78
N LEU A 53 24.51 -13.74 -2.54
CA LEU A 53 23.51 -12.95 -1.84
C LEU A 53 22.17 -12.97 -2.59
N LEU A 54 21.08 -13.00 -1.83
CA LEU A 54 19.73 -13.00 -2.37
C LEU A 54 19.36 -11.61 -2.91
N THR A 55 18.64 -11.60 -4.03
CA THR A 55 17.93 -10.40 -4.48
C THR A 55 16.72 -10.14 -3.57
N ILE A 56 16.23 -8.89 -3.57
CA ILE A 56 15.04 -8.52 -2.79
C ILE A 56 13.80 -9.35 -3.18
N GLN A 57 13.67 -9.71 -4.46
CA GLN A 57 12.55 -10.51 -4.96
C GLN A 57 12.62 -11.96 -4.46
N GLU A 58 13.81 -12.56 -4.48
CA GLU A 58 14.02 -13.92 -3.95
C GLU A 58 13.79 -13.97 -2.44
N PHE A 59 14.29 -12.97 -1.71
CA PHE A 59 14.05 -12.84 -0.28
C PHE A 59 12.56 -12.76 0.04
N LYS A 60 11.82 -11.88 -0.65
CA LYS A 60 10.36 -11.76 -0.52
C LYS A 60 9.68 -13.11 -0.72
N LYS A 61 10.04 -13.85 -1.79
CA LYS A 61 9.45 -15.17 -2.06
C LYS A 61 9.70 -16.16 -0.93
N LYS A 62 10.93 -16.23 -0.42
CA LYS A 62 11.28 -17.12 0.72
C LYS A 62 10.52 -16.74 1.98
N LEU A 63 10.43 -15.45 2.31
CA LEU A 63 9.68 -14.96 3.47
C LEU A 63 8.18 -15.27 3.35
N HIS A 64 7.58 -15.08 2.17
CA HIS A 64 6.19 -15.43 1.92
C HIS A 64 5.93 -16.94 2.12
N CYS A 65 6.79 -17.80 1.56
CA CYS A 65 6.69 -19.25 1.76
C CYS A 65 6.78 -19.63 3.24
N PHE A 66 7.74 -19.06 3.97
CA PHE A 66 7.92 -19.30 5.40
C PHE A 66 6.67 -18.92 6.20
N LEU A 67 6.12 -17.72 5.98
CA LEU A 67 4.94 -17.26 6.72
C LEU A 67 3.72 -18.14 6.50
N ILE A 68 3.44 -18.50 5.24
CA ILE A 68 2.23 -19.23 4.86
C ILE A 68 2.34 -20.71 5.24
N ASN A 69 3.47 -21.33 4.91
CA ASN A 69 3.61 -22.79 4.97
C ASN A 69 4.17 -23.26 6.32
N GLU A 70 4.96 -22.46 7.02
CA GLU A 70 5.64 -22.86 8.24
C GLU A 70 5.10 -22.13 9.47
N TYR A 71 5.26 -20.81 9.55
CA TYR A 71 4.91 -20.05 10.76
C TYR A 71 3.42 -20.16 11.12
N ASN A 72 2.52 -19.94 10.15
CA ASN A 72 1.08 -19.98 10.39
C ASN A 72 0.55 -21.39 10.69
N GLN A 73 1.27 -22.44 10.28
CA GLN A 73 0.90 -23.84 10.50
C GLN A 73 1.49 -24.41 11.80
N THR A 74 2.59 -23.85 12.28
CA THR A 74 3.29 -24.33 13.49
C THR A 74 2.48 -24.02 14.74
N ASN A 75 2.41 -24.98 15.67
CA ASN A 75 1.73 -24.78 16.94
C ASN A 75 2.49 -23.76 17.79
N HIS A 76 1.82 -22.67 18.18
CA HIS A 76 2.43 -21.63 18.99
C HIS A 76 2.37 -21.99 20.47
N SER A 77 3.49 -21.95 21.19
CA SER A 77 3.58 -22.37 22.60
C SER A 77 2.62 -21.64 23.55
N SER A 78 2.43 -20.32 23.36
CA SER A 78 1.50 -19.53 24.19
C SER A 78 0.01 -19.74 23.85
N ILE A 79 -0.32 -20.01 22.58
CA ILE A 79 -1.70 -20.14 22.09
C ILE A 79 -2.15 -21.61 22.12
N LYS A 80 -1.18 -22.53 22.17
CA LYS A 80 -1.32 -24.01 22.13
C LYS A 80 -2.00 -24.57 20.88
N VAL A 81 -2.34 -23.71 19.92
CA VAL A 81 -2.85 -24.05 18.59
C VAL A 81 -2.05 -23.29 17.53
N SER A 82 -2.16 -23.69 16.27
CA SER A 82 -1.54 -22.97 15.17
C SER A 82 -2.23 -21.61 14.93
N PRO A 83 -1.47 -20.55 14.58
CA PRO A 83 -2.02 -19.23 14.31
C PRO A 83 -3.19 -19.25 13.31
N ILE A 84 -3.10 -20.06 12.26
CA ILE A 84 -4.16 -20.16 11.24
C ILE A 84 -5.46 -20.73 11.80
N LYS A 85 -5.38 -21.78 12.65
CA LYS A 85 -6.56 -22.36 13.30
C LYS A 85 -7.20 -21.35 14.23
N LYS A 86 -6.40 -20.69 15.07
CA LYS A 86 -6.89 -19.66 15.99
C LYS A 86 -7.57 -18.50 15.26
N TRP A 87 -6.98 -18.07 14.15
CA TRP A 87 -7.55 -17.03 13.30
C TRP A 87 -8.88 -17.45 12.69
N SER A 88 -8.99 -18.70 12.22
CA SER A 88 -10.23 -19.24 11.62
C SER A 88 -11.35 -19.56 12.62
N GLU A 89 -11.01 -19.79 13.90
CA GLU A 89 -11.98 -20.11 14.95
C GLU A 89 -12.85 -18.90 15.36
N GLN A 90 -12.29 -17.69 15.29
CA GLN A 90 -13.06 -16.48 15.55
C GLN A 90 -13.79 -16.09 14.27
N LEU A 91 -15.11 -15.90 14.36
CA LEU A 91 -15.84 -15.15 13.35
C LEU A 91 -15.35 -13.69 13.39
N PHE A 92 -14.25 -13.45 12.68
CA PHE A 92 -13.78 -12.12 12.40
C PHE A 92 -14.62 -11.56 11.25
N LEU A 93 -15.44 -10.57 11.55
CA LEU A 93 -16.11 -9.77 10.53
C LEU A 93 -15.15 -8.63 10.19
N PRO A 94 -14.47 -8.66 9.02
CA PRO A 94 -13.64 -7.54 8.62
C PRO A 94 -14.51 -6.29 8.50
N ASN A 95 -13.99 -5.17 9.00
CA ASN A 95 -14.60 -3.87 8.78
C ASN A 95 -14.35 -3.51 7.31
N MET A 96 -15.27 -3.93 6.43
CA MET A 96 -15.17 -3.65 5.01
C MET A 96 -15.61 -2.19 4.75
N PRO A 97 -14.88 -1.44 3.92
CA PRO A 97 -15.36 -0.14 3.46
C PRO A 97 -16.66 -0.31 2.69
N ASN A 98 -17.49 0.73 2.65
CA ASN A 98 -18.81 0.66 2.02
C ASN A 98 -18.71 0.59 0.50
N SER A 99 -17.57 0.99 -0.07
CA SER A 99 -17.28 0.88 -1.50
C SER A 99 -15.79 0.72 -1.79
N LEU A 100 -15.46 0.33 -3.03
CA LEU A 100 -14.07 0.27 -3.50
C LEU A 100 -13.43 1.66 -3.53
N GLU A 101 -14.19 2.71 -3.87
CA GLU A 101 -13.65 4.07 -3.86
C GLU A 101 -13.20 4.49 -2.46
N GLU A 102 -13.95 4.12 -1.42
CA GLU A 102 -13.58 4.38 -0.02
C GLU A 102 -12.34 3.60 0.39
N LEU A 103 -12.19 2.34 -0.04
CA LEU A 103 -10.96 1.56 0.16
C LEU A 103 -9.74 2.27 -0.44
N ASP A 104 -9.88 2.77 -1.66
CA ASP A 104 -8.78 3.40 -2.36
C ASP A 104 -8.40 4.77 -1.76
N LEU A 105 -9.35 5.52 -1.19
CA LEU A 105 -9.05 6.73 -0.42
C LEU A 105 -8.08 6.44 0.74
N LEU A 106 -8.22 5.25 1.32
CA LEU A 106 -7.44 4.82 2.47
C LEU A 106 -6.08 4.23 2.09
N LEU A 107 -5.95 3.70 0.86
CA LEU A 107 -4.76 2.99 0.39
C LEU A 107 -3.74 3.88 -0.34
N LEU A 108 -4.08 5.11 -0.74
CA LEU A 108 -3.16 5.95 -1.52
C LEU A 108 -2.22 6.75 -0.62
N GLU A 109 -0.92 6.55 -0.85
CA GLU A 109 0.07 6.73 0.21
C GLU A 109 0.64 8.15 0.37
N ILE A 110 0.53 9.07 -0.59
CA ILE A 110 1.17 10.39 -0.44
C ILE A 110 0.32 11.50 -1.07
N PRO A 111 -0.32 12.40 -0.28
CA PRO A 111 -0.97 13.58 -0.82
C PRO A 111 0.08 14.58 -1.31
N LYS A 112 -0.03 15.03 -2.57
CA LYS A 112 0.75 16.15 -3.11
C LYS A 112 -0.15 17.14 -3.81
N ILE A 113 0.13 18.43 -3.68
CA ILE A 113 -0.61 19.46 -4.41
C ILE A 113 0.05 19.67 -5.76
N ARG A 114 -0.74 19.63 -6.83
CA ARG A 114 -0.30 19.92 -8.20
C ARG A 114 -1.30 20.82 -8.89
N LYS A 115 -0.82 21.62 -9.84
CA LYS A 115 -1.67 22.48 -10.67
C LYS A 115 -2.14 21.66 -11.87
N VAL A 116 -3.40 21.82 -12.23
CA VAL A 116 -3.92 21.26 -13.49
C VAL A 116 -3.51 22.18 -14.63
N HIS A 117 -2.84 21.61 -15.63
CA HIS A 117 -2.51 22.28 -16.89
C HIS A 117 -3.52 21.88 -17.97
N SER A 118 -3.54 22.61 -19.09
CA SER A 118 -4.44 22.33 -20.21
C SER A 118 -4.23 20.94 -20.82
N ASP A 119 -3.01 20.40 -20.68
CA ASP A 119 -2.61 19.09 -21.19
C ASP A 119 -2.60 17.97 -20.13
N GLY A 120 -3.02 18.28 -18.88
CA GLY A 120 -3.10 17.33 -17.78
C GLY A 120 -2.37 17.78 -16.51
N ILE A 121 -1.99 16.83 -15.66
CA ILE A 121 -1.20 17.06 -14.44
C ILE A 121 0.20 16.50 -14.65
N HIS A 122 1.23 17.29 -14.40
CA HIS A 122 2.63 16.83 -14.46
C HIS A 122 3.13 16.40 -13.08
N PHE A 123 3.61 15.16 -12.98
CA PHE A 123 4.16 14.62 -11.76
C PHE A 123 5.24 13.57 -12.03
N GLN A 124 6.41 13.70 -11.37
CA GLN A 124 7.57 12.79 -11.54
C GLN A 124 8.03 12.60 -12.99
N GLY A 125 7.89 13.62 -13.84
CA GLY A 125 8.26 13.55 -15.26
C GLY A 125 7.24 12.85 -16.15
N LEU A 126 6.08 12.47 -15.60
CA LEU A 126 4.96 11.85 -16.30
C LEU A 126 3.80 12.83 -16.41
N ARG A 127 3.00 12.68 -17.47
CA ARG A 127 1.80 13.48 -17.69
C ARG A 127 0.56 12.63 -17.48
N TYR A 128 -0.30 13.05 -16.56
CA TYR A 128 -1.53 12.36 -16.23
C TYR A 128 -2.73 13.10 -16.81
N THR A 129 -3.60 12.37 -17.49
CA THR A 129 -4.73 12.94 -18.23
C THR A 129 -6.02 12.25 -17.86
N ASN A 130 -7.10 13.03 -17.81
CA ASN A 130 -8.48 12.57 -17.70
C ASN A 130 -9.38 13.68 -18.26
N PRO A 131 -10.39 13.36 -19.07
CA PRO A 131 -11.30 14.36 -19.64
C PRO A 131 -11.98 15.26 -18.58
N ASN A 132 -12.23 14.74 -17.38
CA ASN A 132 -12.83 15.49 -16.27
C ASN A 132 -11.92 16.60 -15.71
N LEU A 133 -10.62 16.61 -16.03
CA LEU A 133 -9.67 17.65 -15.58
C LEU A 133 -9.82 18.96 -16.37
N SER A 134 -10.43 18.92 -17.55
CA SER A 134 -10.57 20.09 -18.44
C SER A 134 -11.32 21.27 -17.78
N ALA A 135 -12.29 20.98 -16.91
CA ALA A 135 -13.05 21.99 -16.17
C ALA A 135 -12.26 22.63 -15.01
N PHE A 136 -11.11 22.06 -14.63
CA PHE A 136 -10.31 22.48 -13.48
C PHE A 136 -8.94 23.04 -13.87
N VAL A 137 -8.74 23.39 -15.14
CA VAL A 137 -7.48 23.95 -15.64
C VAL A 137 -7.12 25.22 -14.88
N GLY A 138 -5.92 25.25 -14.30
CA GLY A 138 -5.41 26.36 -13.50
C GLY A 138 -5.62 26.20 -11.99
N GLU A 139 -6.51 25.30 -11.55
CA GLU A 139 -6.78 25.07 -10.13
C GLU A 139 -5.70 24.16 -9.49
N PRO A 140 -5.38 24.38 -8.20
CA PRO A 140 -4.58 23.44 -7.43
C PRO A 140 -5.46 22.25 -7.01
N VAL A 141 -5.02 21.05 -7.38
CA VAL A 141 -5.65 19.78 -7.01
C VAL A 141 -4.70 18.96 -6.13
N LEU A 142 -5.28 18.17 -5.25
CA LEU A 142 -4.53 17.22 -4.43
C LEU A 142 -4.49 15.89 -5.16
N ILE A 143 -3.29 15.40 -5.46
CA ILE A 143 -3.07 14.09 -6.04
C ILE A 143 -2.67 13.09 -4.96
N ARG A 144 -3.16 11.86 -5.07
CA ARG A 144 -2.69 10.72 -4.27
C ARG A 144 -2.27 9.59 -5.21
N TYR A 145 -1.17 8.93 -4.89
CA TYR A 145 -0.56 7.89 -5.73
C TYR A 145 0.14 6.83 -4.86
N THR A 146 0.37 5.66 -5.45
CA THR A 146 1.13 4.57 -4.83
C THR A 146 2.54 4.55 -5.45
N PRO A 147 3.63 4.59 -4.68
CA PRO A 147 4.98 4.63 -5.26
C PRO A 147 5.35 3.38 -6.07
N ASN A 148 4.66 2.25 -5.80
CA ASN A 148 4.81 1.01 -6.56
C ASN A 148 4.00 0.98 -7.86
N ASP A 149 3.04 1.89 -8.04
CA ASP A 149 2.19 1.99 -9.23
C ASP A 149 1.98 3.46 -9.62
N LEU A 150 2.77 3.89 -10.61
CA LEU A 150 2.74 5.24 -11.17
C LEU A 150 1.92 5.33 -12.46
N ALA A 151 1.19 4.27 -12.85
CA ALA A 151 0.37 4.31 -14.05
C ALA A 151 -0.86 5.23 -13.85
N GLU A 152 -1.38 5.27 -12.63
CA GLU A 152 -2.59 5.99 -12.27
C GLU A 152 -2.37 6.86 -11.02
N ILE A 153 -2.92 8.07 -11.05
CA ILE A 153 -3.04 8.93 -9.88
C ILE A 153 -4.49 9.31 -9.64
N ARG A 154 -4.86 9.47 -8.37
CA ARG A 154 -6.20 9.97 -8.02
C ARG A 154 -6.16 11.44 -7.72
N VAL A 155 -7.10 12.16 -8.29
CA VAL A 155 -7.19 13.61 -8.19
C VAL A 155 -8.35 14.01 -7.30
N PHE A 156 -8.08 14.95 -6.40
CA PHE A 156 -9.00 15.49 -5.42
C PHE A 156 -9.09 17.00 -5.55
N TYR A 157 -10.30 17.55 -5.52
CA TYR A 157 -10.53 18.98 -5.45
C TYR A 157 -11.34 19.29 -4.18
N LYS A 158 -10.86 20.24 -3.36
CA LYS A 158 -11.50 20.59 -2.07
C LYS A 158 -11.84 19.36 -1.20
N ASN A 159 -10.92 18.40 -1.16
CA ASN A 159 -11.05 17.13 -0.42
C ASN A 159 -12.17 16.19 -0.91
N GLN A 160 -12.74 16.45 -2.09
CA GLN A 160 -13.67 15.55 -2.79
C GLN A 160 -12.95 14.85 -3.94
N PHE A 161 -13.26 13.56 -4.13
CA PHE A 161 -12.73 12.80 -5.25
C PHE A 161 -13.24 13.36 -6.57
N LEU A 162 -12.33 13.62 -7.51
CA LEU A 162 -12.65 14.15 -8.83
C LEU A 162 -12.62 13.04 -9.89
N CYS A 163 -11.46 12.42 -10.09
CA CYS A 163 -11.24 11.41 -11.11
C CYS A 163 -9.91 10.67 -10.93
N ASN A 164 -9.78 9.55 -11.63
CA ASN A 164 -8.52 8.83 -11.80
C ASN A 164 -7.82 9.32 -13.07
N ALA A 165 -6.65 9.90 -12.96
CA ALA A 165 -5.85 10.36 -14.08
C ALA A 165 -4.78 9.34 -14.43
N ILE A 166 -4.68 8.99 -15.70
CA ILE A 166 -3.82 7.91 -16.20
C ILE A 166 -2.67 8.55 -16.98
N SER A 167 -1.47 7.98 -16.85
CA SER A 167 -0.28 8.41 -17.60
C SER A 167 -0.18 7.69 -18.96
N PRO A 168 -0.42 8.37 -20.10
CA PRO A 168 -0.29 7.78 -21.43
C PRO A 168 1.13 7.30 -21.74
N ASP A 169 2.13 7.80 -21.00
CA ASP A 169 3.54 7.44 -21.18
C ASP A 169 3.88 6.05 -20.58
N ILE A 170 3.02 5.52 -19.69
CA ILE A 170 3.22 4.22 -19.00
C ILE A 170 2.15 3.22 -19.42
N SER A 171 0.90 3.66 -19.48
CA SER A 171 -0.18 2.89 -20.07
C SER A 171 -0.10 3.05 -21.59
N ASN A 172 -0.04 1.98 -22.38
CA ASN A 172 -0.26 2.00 -23.84
C ASN A 172 -1.71 2.45 -24.21
N TYR A 173 -2.22 3.51 -23.57
CA TYR A 173 -3.56 4.03 -23.71
C TYR A 173 -3.48 5.28 -24.59
N GLU A 174 -3.68 5.10 -25.89
CA GLU A 174 -3.88 6.19 -26.83
C GLU A 174 -5.25 6.83 -26.54
N ILE A 175 -5.25 8.05 -26.04
CA ILE A 175 -6.49 8.83 -25.88
C ILE A 175 -6.89 9.31 -27.27
N ASN A 176 -7.97 8.75 -27.82
CA ASN A 176 -8.53 9.18 -29.09
C ASN A 176 -9.21 10.55 -28.93
N MET A 177 -9.06 11.43 -29.93
CA MET A 177 -9.59 12.80 -29.93
C MET A 177 -11.11 12.87 -29.72
N ASP A 178 -11.82 11.80 -30.06
CA ASP A 178 -13.28 11.70 -29.89
C ASP A 178 -13.69 11.70 -28.40
N ASP A 179 -12.87 11.12 -27.52
CA ASP A 179 -13.15 11.08 -26.07
C ASP A 179 -12.98 12.47 -25.42
N LEU A 180 -12.07 13.29 -25.96
CA LEU A 180 -11.86 14.67 -25.52
C LEU A 180 -13.02 15.59 -25.95
N ILE A 181 -13.59 15.37 -27.13
CA ILE A 181 -14.73 16.14 -27.65
C ILE A 181 -16.01 15.80 -26.87
N PHE A 182 -16.20 14.52 -26.53
CA PHE A 182 -17.36 14.08 -25.75
C PHE A 182 -17.40 14.72 -24.35
N ALA A 183 -16.25 14.79 -23.67
CA ALA A 183 -16.18 15.39 -22.33
C ALA A 183 -16.34 16.91 -22.30
N ARG A 184 -16.06 17.61 -23.41
CA ARG A 184 -16.20 19.07 -23.49
C ARG A 184 -17.65 19.53 -23.67
N ASN A 185 -18.54 18.63 -24.11
CA ASN A 185 -19.91 18.95 -24.50
C ASN A 185 -20.98 18.47 -23.50
N LYS A 186 -20.58 18.11 -22.27
CA LYS A 186 -21.48 17.74 -21.17
C LYS A 186 -21.30 18.68 -19.99
#